data_AF-A0A932KYG8-F1
#
_entry.id   AF-A0A932KYG8-F1
#
_cell.length_a   1.000
_cell.length_b   1.000
_cell.length_c   1.000
_cell.angle_alpha   90.00
_cell.angle_beta   90.00
_cell.angle_gamma   90.00
#
_symmetry.space_group_name_H-M   'P 1'
#
loop_
_entity.id
_entity.type
_entity.pdbx_description
1 polymer ?
#
loop_
_entity_poly.entity_id
_entity_poly.type
_entity_poly.pdbx_seq_one_letter_code
_entity_poly.pdbx_strand_id
1 'polypeptide(L)'
;MAASGRVGDEDRHVLASVIALALAEGEKPLPEAVGLEGTTLARLLDAAFPGAFAPGELAPPGGGAGEDAIEEPDYRQLLLDGRATGAEIEDWLASIVARRSLRQAEGVYVCKSPVCDVCPDFGHCYGGED
;
A
#
# COMPACT_ATOMS: atom_id res chain seq x y z
N MET A 1 -11.76 -23.85 -13.24
CA MET A 1 -12.10 -22.75 -14.16
C MET A 1 -11.15 -21.61 -13.83
N ALA A 2 -10.09 -21.41 -14.62
CA ALA A 2 -9.09 -20.38 -14.36
C ALA A 2 -9.60 -19.05 -14.91
N ALA A 3 -9.85 -18.08 -14.03
CA ALA A 3 -10.10 -16.70 -14.44
C ALA A 3 -8.79 -16.15 -14.99
N SER A 4 -8.77 -15.84 -16.28
CA SER A 4 -7.61 -15.30 -16.97
C SER A 4 -7.35 -13.86 -16.50
N GLY A 5 -6.38 -13.70 -15.59
CA GLY A 5 -5.32 -12.69 -15.58
C GLY A 5 -5.59 -11.22 -15.96
N ARG A 6 -6.83 -10.73 -15.89
CA ARG A 6 -7.14 -9.31 -16.13
C ARG A 6 -7.45 -8.61 -14.81
N VAL A 7 -6.76 -7.50 -14.58
CA VAL A 7 -7.04 -6.55 -13.49
C VAL A 7 -8.49 -6.05 -13.65
N GLY A 8 -9.33 -6.28 -12.63
CA GLY A 8 -10.72 -5.81 -12.61
C GLY A 8 -10.83 -4.29 -12.58
N ASP A 9 -12.01 -3.75 -12.81
CA ASP A 9 -12.23 -2.30 -12.79
C ASP A 9 -12.08 -1.73 -11.37
N GLU A 10 -12.54 -2.48 -10.37
CA GLU A 10 -12.38 -2.20 -8.95
C GLU A 10 -10.91 -2.19 -8.53
N ASP A 11 -10.15 -3.21 -8.95
CA ASP A 11 -8.73 -3.31 -8.65
C ASP A 11 -7.95 -2.18 -9.31
N ARG A 12 -8.29 -1.87 -10.56
CA ARG A 12 -7.70 -0.75 -11.30
C ARG A 12 -7.92 0.57 -10.58
N HIS A 13 -9.12 0.79 -10.04
CA HIS A 13 -9.41 1.99 -9.26
C HIS A 13 -8.60 2.06 -7.97
N VAL A 14 -8.49 0.94 -7.23
CA VAL A 14 -7.68 0.87 -6.01
C VAL A 14 -6.21 1.15 -6.31
N LEU A 15 -5.65 0.49 -7.33
CA LEU A 15 -4.27 0.69 -7.78
C LEU A 15 -4.03 2.15 -8.19
N ALA A 16 -4.94 2.75 -8.96
CA ALA A 16 -4.85 4.15 -9.36
C ALA A 16 -4.85 5.08 -8.14
N SER A 17 -5.71 4.81 -7.17
CA SER A 17 -5.83 5.61 -5.94
C SER A 17 -4.56 5.55 -5.10
N VAL A 18 -3.98 4.35 -4.92
CA VAL A 18 -2.75 4.17 -4.14
C VAL A 18 -1.55 4.82 -4.84
N ILE A 19 -1.43 4.68 -6.17
CA ILE A 19 -0.38 5.31 -6.97
C ILE A 19 -0.52 6.84 -6.90
N ALA A 20 -1.72 7.37 -7.11
CA ALA A 20 -1.97 8.81 -7.03
C ALA A 20 -1.63 9.38 -5.65
N LEU A 21 -2.00 8.66 -4.58
CA LEU A 21 -1.65 9.05 -3.21
C LEU A 21 -0.13 9.04 -2.99
N ALA A 22 0.56 8.00 -3.44
CA ALA A 22 2.02 7.88 -3.28
C ALA A 22 2.77 8.99 -4.05
N LEU A 23 2.29 9.34 -5.24
CA LEU A 23 2.83 10.45 -6.02
C LEU A 23 2.55 11.81 -5.37
N ALA A 24 1.39 11.98 -4.74
CA ALA A 24 1.02 13.21 -4.05
C ALA A 24 1.84 13.44 -2.76
N GLU A 25 2.15 12.36 -2.03
CA GLU A 25 3.03 12.40 -0.84
C GLU A 25 4.44 12.85 -1.23
N GLY A 26 5.00 12.32 -2.31
CA GLY A 26 6.29 12.74 -2.87
C GLY A 26 7.51 12.50 -1.96
N GLU A 27 7.35 11.77 -0.86
CA GLU A 27 8.41 11.51 0.13
C GLU A 27 9.48 10.55 -0.39
N LYS A 28 9.07 9.57 -1.21
CA LYS A 28 9.90 8.46 -1.70
C LYS A 28 9.60 8.17 -3.17
N PRO A 29 10.55 7.62 -3.94
CA PRO A 29 10.28 7.13 -5.29
C PRO A 29 9.14 6.11 -5.29
N LEU A 30 8.33 6.09 -6.34
CA LEU A 30 7.13 5.24 -6.38
C LEU A 30 7.40 3.74 -6.08
N PRO A 31 8.45 3.08 -6.63
CA PRO A 31 8.78 1.69 -6.30
C PRO A 31 8.91 1.45 -4.79
N GLU A 32 9.62 2.33 -4.08
CA GLU A 32 9.75 2.28 -2.62
C GLU A 32 8.45 2.69 -1.91
N ALA A 33 7.72 3.65 -2.47
CA ALA A 33 6.47 4.13 -1.91
C ALA A 33 5.41 3.01 -1.82
N VAL A 34 5.39 2.12 -2.81
CA VAL A 34 4.43 1.02 -2.91
C VAL A 34 5.02 -0.34 -2.55
N GLY A 35 6.32 -0.41 -2.24
CA GLY A 35 6.99 -1.64 -1.81
C GLY A 35 7.13 -2.67 -2.93
N LEU A 36 7.30 -2.22 -4.17
CA LEU A 36 7.46 -3.08 -5.34
C LEU A 36 8.77 -2.76 -6.04
N GLU A 37 9.49 -3.80 -6.44
CA GLU A 37 10.61 -3.68 -7.37
C GLU A 37 10.16 -3.03 -8.68
N GLY A 38 11.00 -2.19 -9.28
CA GLY A 38 10.66 -1.42 -10.48
C GLY A 38 10.19 -2.30 -11.65
N THR A 39 10.74 -3.50 -11.80
CA THR A 39 10.29 -4.47 -12.83
C THR A 39 8.90 -5.02 -12.56
N THR A 40 8.53 -5.23 -11.29
CA THR A 40 7.19 -5.66 -10.88
C THR A 40 6.19 -4.52 -11.03
N LEU A 41 6.57 -3.31 -10.62
CA LEU A 41 5.75 -2.11 -10.83
C LEU A 41 5.50 -1.84 -12.32
N ALA A 42 6.49 -2.02 -13.19
CA ALA A 42 6.30 -1.87 -14.63
C ALA A 42 5.28 -2.86 -15.20
N ARG A 43 5.31 -4.13 -14.74
CA ARG A 43 4.32 -5.16 -15.13
C ARG A 43 2.93 -4.83 -14.63
N LEU A 44 2.81 -4.33 -13.39
CA LEU A 44 1.56 -3.83 -12.84
C LEU A 44 0.98 -2.70 -13.69
N LEU A 45 1.80 -1.71 -14.05
CA LEU A 45 1.37 -0.56 -14.86
C LEU A 45 0.91 -0.99 -16.26
N ASP A 46 1.62 -1.93 -16.90
CA ASP A 46 1.23 -2.45 -18.22
C ASP A 46 -0.10 -3.22 -18.17
N ALA A 47 -0.30 -4.03 -17.12
CA ALA A 47 -1.53 -4.80 -16.93
C ALA A 47 -2.74 -3.93 -16.55
N ALA A 48 -2.56 -2.98 -15.63
CA ALA A 48 -3.64 -2.16 -15.06
C ALA A 48 -3.89 -0.86 -15.84
N PHE A 49 -2.89 -0.30 -16.53
CA PHE A 49 -2.97 1.00 -17.19
C PHE A 49 -2.23 1.00 -18.56
N PRO A 50 -2.63 0.12 -19.50
CA PRO A 50 -1.92 -0.04 -20.76
C PRO A 50 -1.88 1.28 -21.53
N GLY A 51 -0.66 1.77 -21.81
CA GLY A 51 -0.42 3.00 -22.57
C GLY A 51 -0.64 4.31 -21.81
N ALA A 52 -0.91 4.28 -20.50
CA ALA A 52 -1.11 5.50 -19.70
C ALA A 52 0.20 6.22 -19.35
N PHE A 53 1.31 5.48 -19.26
CA PHE A 53 2.62 5.98 -18.85
C PHE A 53 3.69 5.55 -19.84
N ALA A 54 4.72 6.39 -20.03
CA ALA A 54 5.88 6.02 -20.81
C ALA A 54 6.72 4.96 -20.06
N PRO A 55 7.44 4.08 -20.78
CA PRO A 55 8.31 3.09 -20.16
C PRO A 55 9.33 3.73 -19.22
N GLY A 56 9.35 3.28 -17.96
CA GLY A 56 10.27 3.80 -16.94
C GLY A 56 9.86 5.12 -16.29
N GLU A 57 8.77 5.76 -16.72
CA GLU A 57 8.32 7.05 -16.18
C GLU A 57 8.01 6.97 -14.68
N LEU A 58 7.23 5.97 -14.29
CA LEU A 58 6.85 5.72 -12.89
C LEU A 58 7.62 4.54 -12.27
N ALA A 59 8.31 3.75 -13.09
CA ALA A 59 8.96 2.51 -12.70
C ALA A 59 10.37 2.43 -13.31
N PRO A 60 11.30 3.28 -12.87
CA PRO A 60 12.65 3.32 -13.43
C PRO A 60 13.33 1.95 -13.28
N PRO A 61 14.06 1.47 -14.30
CA PRO A 61 14.77 0.20 -14.23
C PRO A 61 15.81 0.25 -13.10
N GLY A 62 15.77 -0.75 -12.22
CA GLY A 62 16.64 -0.80 -11.04
C GLY A 62 16.14 0.01 -9.84
N GLY A 63 14.94 0.59 -9.89
CA GLY A 63 14.29 1.14 -8.70
C GLY A 63 13.92 0.01 -7.74
N GLY A 64 14.54 0.00 -6.55
CA GLY A 64 14.27 -1.01 -5.53
C GLY A 64 13.00 -0.72 -4.72
N ALA A 65 12.45 -1.75 -4.09
CA ALA A 65 11.30 -1.63 -3.19
C ALA A 65 11.60 -0.91 -1.87
N GLY A 66 12.87 -0.57 -1.62
CA GLY A 66 13.37 -0.06 -0.34
C GLY A 66 13.55 -1.17 0.70
N GLU A 67 13.88 -0.76 1.92
CA GLU A 67 14.01 -1.68 3.05
C GLU A 67 12.64 -1.98 3.66
N ASP A 68 12.39 -3.26 3.97
CA ASP A 68 11.17 -3.70 4.65
C ASP A 68 11.21 -3.28 6.13
N ALA A 69 10.04 -2.88 6.67
CA ALA A 69 9.88 -2.81 8.13
C ALA A 69 9.92 -4.23 8.73
N ILE A 70 10.21 -4.34 10.04
CA ILE A 70 10.42 -5.63 10.72
C ILE A 70 9.22 -6.57 10.50
N GLU A 71 7.99 -6.06 10.68
CA GLU A 71 6.76 -6.84 10.56
C GLU A 71 6.20 -6.90 9.12
N GLU A 72 6.80 -6.17 8.17
CA GLU A 72 6.31 -6.13 6.80
C GLU A 72 6.30 -7.49 6.08
N PRO A 73 7.38 -8.30 6.11
CA PRO A 73 7.36 -9.60 5.44
C PRO A 73 6.33 -10.55 6.04
N ASP A 74 6.15 -10.54 7.35
CA ASP A 74 5.16 -11.38 8.04
C ASP A 74 3.73 -10.96 7.68
N TYR A 75 3.46 -9.65 7.63
CA TYR A 75 2.16 -9.14 7.26
C TYR A 75 1.82 -9.41 5.79
N ARG A 76 2.81 -9.26 4.90
CA ARG A 76 2.68 -9.63 3.48
C ARG A 76 2.35 -11.11 3.34
N GLN A 77 3.04 -11.98 4.08
CA GLN A 77 2.78 -13.42 4.05
C GLN A 77 1.36 -13.76 4.54
N LEU A 78 0.90 -13.11 5.62
CA LEU A 78 -0.46 -13.31 6.12
C LEU A 78 -1.53 -12.98 5.07
N LEU A 79 -1.35 -11.89 4.31
CA LEU A 79 -2.25 -11.52 3.22
C LEU A 79 -2.22 -12.56 2.09
N LEU A 80 -1.02 -13.03 1.73
CA LEU A 80 -0.83 -14.06 0.70
C LEU A 80 -1.45 -15.40 1.09
N ASP A 81 -1.42 -15.79 2.36
CA ASP A 81 -2.04 -17.02 2.84
C ASP A 81 -3.57 -16.99 2.72
N GLY A 82 -4.17 -15.79 2.72
CA GLY A 82 -5.60 -15.57 2.54
C GLY A 82 -6.07 -15.38 1.08
N ARG A 83 -5.18 -15.55 0.10
CA ARG A 83 -5.48 -15.27 -1.31
C ARG A 83 -6.49 -16.23 -1.92
N ALA A 84 -7.35 -15.74 -2.82
CA ALA A 84 -8.44 -16.53 -3.38
C ALA A 84 -7.98 -17.40 -4.56
N THR A 85 -7.10 -16.89 -5.41
CA THR A 85 -6.83 -17.50 -6.73
C THR A 85 -5.35 -17.75 -7.05
N GLY A 86 -4.43 -17.10 -6.35
CA GLY A 86 -3.00 -17.05 -6.70
C GLY A 86 -2.71 -16.17 -7.91
N ALA A 87 -3.58 -15.21 -8.22
CA ALA A 87 -3.37 -14.29 -9.33
C ALA A 87 -2.26 -13.29 -8.97
N GLU A 88 -1.47 -12.88 -9.96
CA GLU A 88 -0.32 -11.99 -9.73
C GLU A 88 -0.72 -10.65 -9.07
N ILE A 89 -1.93 -10.17 -9.35
CA ILE A 89 -2.46 -8.97 -8.70
C ILE A 89 -2.58 -9.11 -7.18
N GLU A 90 -2.85 -10.31 -6.67
CA GLU A 90 -2.92 -10.57 -5.23
C GLU A 90 -1.54 -10.38 -4.60
N ASP A 91 -0.46 -10.75 -5.30
CA ASP A 91 0.93 -10.54 -4.84
C ASP A 91 1.29 -9.04 -4.81
N TRP A 92 0.87 -8.30 -5.85
CA TRP A 92 1.05 -6.85 -5.91
C TRP A 92 0.30 -6.17 -4.77
N LEU A 93 -0.98 -6.49 -4.58
CA LEU A 93 -1.81 -5.89 -3.54
C LEU A 93 -1.30 -6.24 -2.14
N ALA A 94 -0.88 -7.49 -1.90
CA ALA A 94 -0.31 -7.89 -0.61
C ALA A 94 0.93 -7.05 -0.27
N SER A 95 1.82 -6.84 -1.25
CA SER A 95 3.02 -6.01 -1.07
C SER A 95 2.68 -4.55 -0.81
N ILE A 96 1.76 -3.99 -1.60
CA ILE A 96 1.29 -2.61 -1.47
C ILE A 96 0.62 -2.37 -0.11
N VAL A 97 -0.30 -3.25 0.29
CA VAL A 97 -1.03 -3.12 1.56
C VAL A 97 -0.08 -3.26 2.73
N ALA A 98 0.85 -4.22 2.71
CA ALA A 98 1.84 -4.38 3.76
C ALA A 98 2.71 -3.13 3.89
N ARG A 99 3.26 -2.64 2.77
CA ARG A 99 4.08 -1.43 2.74
C ARG A 99 3.34 -0.23 3.30
N ARG A 100 2.10 -0.01 2.86
CA ARG A 100 1.31 1.19 3.19
C ARG A 100 0.78 1.18 4.62
N SER A 101 0.45 0.00 5.16
CA SER A 101 -0.10 -0.13 6.52
C SER A 101 0.96 -0.02 7.61
N LEU A 102 2.20 -0.40 7.30
CA LEU A 102 3.33 -0.39 8.23
C LEU A 102 4.31 0.76 7.99
N ARG A 103 3.91 1.75 7.17
CA ARG A 103 4.57 3.06 7.21
C ARG A 103 4.51 3.54 8.64
N GLN A 104 5.64 4.00 9.17
CA GLN A 104 5.65 4.64 10.48
C GLN A 104 4.65 5.78 10.42
N ALA A 105 3.48 5.57 11.02
CA ALA A 105 2.48 6.61 11.15
C ALA A 105 3.01 7.55 12.24
N GLU A 106 3.96 8.39 11.88
CA GLU A 106 4.38 9.50 12.70
C GLU A 106 3.13 10.38 12.89
N GLY A 107 2.54 10.35 14.08
CA GLY A 107 1.41 11.20 14.44
C GLY A 107 0.02 10.54 14.54
N VAL A 108 -0.13 9.21 14.37
CA VAL A 108 -1.39 8.54 14.78
C VAL A 108 -1.31 8.22 16.27
N TYR A 109 -1.88 9.10 17.08
CA TYR A 109 -2.11 8.83 18.50
C TYR A 109 -3.26 7.84 18.65
N VAL A 110 -2.96 6.54 18.61
CA VAL A 110 -3.92 5.52 19.08
C VAL A 110 -4.03 5.69 20.59
N CYS A 111 -5.21 6.09 21.06
CA CYS A 111 -5.52 6.11 22.48
C CYS A 111 -5.27 4.72 23.07
N LYS A 112 -4.26 4.60 23.95
CA LYS A 112 -3.92 3.32 24.61
C LYS A 112 -4.84 3.01 25.79
N SER A 113 -5.77 3.89 26.12
CA SER A 113 -6.67 3.69 27.25
C SER A 113 -7.81 2.75 26.83
N PRO A 114 -8.02 1.63 27.53
CA PRO A 114 -9.11 0.69 27.21
C PRO A 114 -10.50 1.23 27.57
N VAL A 115 -10.57 2.34 28.33
CA VAL A 115 -11.81 2.99 28.76
C VAL A 115 -11.62 4.51 28.77
N CYS A 116 -12.45 5.25 28.01
CA CYS A 116 -12.33 6.70 27.88
C CYS A 116 -12.73 7.48 29.15
N ASP A 117 -13.64 6.95 29.97
CA ASP A 117 -14.22 7.66 31.14
C ASP A 117 -13.21 7.91 32.29
N VAL A 118 -12.15 7.10 32.36
CA VAL A 118 -11.06 7.25 33.36
C VAL A 118 -9.75 7.75 32.75
N CYS A 119 -9.73 8.09 31.46
CA CYS A 119 -8.51 8.51 30.78
C CYS A 119 -8.10 9.94 31.21
N PRO A 120 -6.93 10.15 31.85
CA PRO A 120 -6.50 11.48 32.28
C PRO A 120 -6.25 12.43 31.09
N ASP A 121 -6.01 11.88 29.90
CA ASP A 121 -5.74 12.62 28.67
C ASP A 121 -7.01 12.88 27.83
N PHE A 122 -8.20 12.46 28.31
CA PHE A 122 -9.47 12.58 27.56
C PHE A 122 -9.73 14.00 27.03
N GLY A 123 -9.56 15.00 27.89
CA GLY A 123 -9.79 16.41 27.53
C GLY A 123 -8.78 16.95 26.50
N HIS A 124 -7.62 16.32 26.36
CA HIS A 124 -6.65 16.67 25.33
C HIS A 124 -6.99 16.03 23.98
N CYS A 125 -7.48 14.78 23.99
CA CYS A 125 -7.84 14.04 22.79
C CYS A 125 -9.17 14.47 22.16
N TYR A 126 -10.18 14.80 22.97
CA TYR A 126 -11.52 15.14 22.48
C TYR A 126 -11.84 16.64 22.54
N GLY A 127 -11.07 17.46 23.28
CA GLY A 127 -11.27 18.91 23.35
C GLY A 127 -12.65 19.32 23.90
N GLY A 128 -12.83 20.62 24.15
CA GLY A 128 -14.15 21.17 24.49
C GLY A 128 -14.96 21.33 23.21
N GLU A 129 -15.98 20.50 23.02
CA GLU A 129 -17.02 20.74 22.03
C GLU A 129 -17.88 21.94 22.50
N ASP A 130 -17.43 23.16 22.21
CA ASP A 130 -18.28 24.37 22.20
C ASP A 130 -18.61 24.75 20.74
#